data_AF-A0A1S9C302-F1
#
_entry.id   AF-A0A1S9C302-F1
#
_cell.length_a   1.000
_cell.length_b   1.000
_cell.length_c   1.000
_cell.angle_alpha   90.00
_cell.angle_beta   90.00
_cell.angle_gamma   90.00
#
_symmetry.space_group_name_H-M   'P 1'
#
loop_
_entity.id
_entity.type
_entity.pdbx_description
1 polymer ?
#
loop_
_entity_poly.entity_id
_entity_poly.type
_entity_poly.pdbx_seq_one_letter_code
_entity_poly.pdbx_strand_id
1 'polypeptide(L)'
;MLKQFKLSGLTLANQEVIEAFDEEITGNIIPVKCKKDGTLDAYSQVADENLFYNLRTFIYNKVKTIGNDILSGKVKAMPYNLKGKNACEYCQYNSICQFDKKNKIKGYDNLVNVDKRNIWNKIKCEGTNR
;
A
#
# COMPACT_ATOMS: atom_id res chain seq x y z
N MET A 1 -22.75 15.42 1.87
CA MET A 1 -22.02 14.45 2.71
C MET A 1 -20.80 15.14 3.33
N LEU A 2 -20.50 14.92 4.61
CA LEU A 2 -19.32 15.52 5.24
C LEU A 2 -18.04 14.88 4.66
N LYS A 3 -17.05 15.70 4.27
CA LYS A 3 -15.75 15.24 3.70
C LYS A 3 -15.05 14.16 4.55
N GLN A 4 -15.34 14.10 5.85
CA GLN A 4 -14.77 13.12 6.79
C GLN A 4 -15.18 11.67 6.51
N PHE A 5 -16.31 11.44 5.83
CA PHE A 5 -16.81 10.09 5.50
C PHE A 5 -16.46 9.64 4.09
N LYS A 6 -15.66 10.42 3.37
CA LYS A 6 -15.15 10.04 2.06
C LYS A 6 -14.30 8.77 2.20
N LEU A 7 -14.62 7.76 1.41
CA LEU A 7 -13.85 6.52 1.35
C LEU A 7 -12.43 6.82 0.86
N SER A 8 -11.46 6.11 1.43
CA SER A 8 -10.06 6.13 1.01
C SER A 8 -9.71 4.81 0.35
N GLY A 9 -8.94 4.84 -0.74
CA GLY A 9 -8.51 3.60 -1.39
C GLY A 9 -8.15 3.79 -2.85
N LEU A 10 -8.08 2.67 -3.54
CA LEU A 10 -7.79 2.54 -4.97
C LEU A 10 -9.00 1.87 -5.64
N THR A 11 -9.54 2.48 -6.70
CA THR A 11 -10.72 1.98 -7.43
C THR A 11 -10.32 1.49 -8.82
N LEU A 12 -11.09 0.56 -9.41
CA LEU A 12 -10.89 0.17 -10.80
C LEU A 12 -11.18 1.36 -11.73
N ALA A 13 -10.31 1.61 -12.70
CA ALA A 13 -10.49 2.63 -13.74
C ALA A 13 -11.55 2.17 -14.77
N ASN A 14 -12.78 1.93 -14.30
CA ASN A 14 -13.92 1.49 -15.09
C ASN A 14 -15.14 2.34 -14.70
N GLN A 15 -15.82 2.90 -15.69
CA GLN A 15 -16.92 3.85 -15.49
C GLN A 15 -18.10 3.23 -14.73
N GLU A 16 -18.55 2.04 -15.13
CA GLU A 16 -19.68 1.34 -14.49
C GLU A 16 -19.38 1.06 -13.01
N VAL A 17 -18.14 0.67 -12.69
CA VAL A 17 -17.71 0.46 -11.30
C VAL A 17 -17.71 1.77 -10.51
N ILE A 18 -17.25 2.86 -11.10
CA ILE A 18 -17.20 4.18 -10.45
C ILE A 18 -18.62 4.70 -10.19
N GLU A 19 -19.51 4.60 -11.17
CA GLU A 19 -20.92 5.01 -11.07
C GLU A 19 -21.69 4.18 -10.03
N ALA A 20 -21.37 2.88 -9.92
CA ALA A 20 -21.94 2.03 -8.87
C ALA A 20 -21.56 2.49 -7.44
N PHE A 21 -20.48 3.26 -7.26
CA PHE A 21 -20.13 3.89 -5.99
C PHE A 21 -20.71 5.31 -5.84
N ASP A 22 -20.71 6.09 -6.91
CA ASP A 22 -21.09 7.51 -6.93
C ASP A 22 -21.66 7.85 -8.32
N GLU A 23 -22.98 7.78 -8.47
CA GLU A 23 -23.68 8.00 -9.76
C GLU A 23 -23.32 9.35 -10.40
N GLU A 24 -23.10 10.38 -9.58
CA GLU A 24 -22.76 11.74 -10.04
C GLU A 24 -21.24 11.98 -10.11
N ILE A 25 -20.41 11.01 -9.71
CA ILE A 25 -18.93 11.05 -9.68
C ILE A 25 -18.42 12.37 -9.09
N THR A 26 -19.04 12.80 -8.00
CA THR A 26 -18.75 14.07 -7.34
C THR A 26 -17.37 14.10 -6.68
N GLY A 27 -16.85 12.91 -6.38
CA GLY A 27 -15.63 12.71 -5.60
C GLY A 27 -15.82 12.97 -4.12
N ASN A 28 -17.07 12.99 -3.64
CA ASN A 28 -17.41 13.08 -2.22
C ASN A 28 -17.49 11.71 -1.55
N ILE A 29 -17.84 10.66 -2.31
CA ILE A 29 -17.95 9.28 -1.80
C ILE A 29 -16.60 8.57 -1.95
N ILE A 30 -16.05 8.52 -3.16
CA ILE A 30 -14.74 7.91 -3.46
C ILE A 30 -13.74 8.96 -3.96
N PRO A 31 -12.41 8.71 -3.92
CA PRO A 31 -11.39 9.66 -4.36
C PRO A 31 -11.22 9.64 -5.89
N VAL A 32 -12.32 9.75 -6.62
CA VAL A 32 -12.38 9.74 -8.08
C VAL A 32 -13.21 10.92 -8.56
N LYS A 33 -12.78 11.58 -9.63
CA LYS A 33 -13.49 12.69 -10.26
C LYS A 33 -13.39 12.57 -11.77
N CYS A 34 -14.44 12.98 -12.48
CA CYS A 34 -14.40 13.18 -13.92
C CYS A 34 -14.17 14.65 -14.27
N LYS A 35 -13.45 14.89 -15.35
CA LYS A 35 -13.35 16.19 -16.01
C LYS A 35 -14.58 16.41 -16.89
N LYS A 36 -14.72 17.64 -17.38
CA LYS A 36 -15.80 18.02 -18.32
C LYS A 36 -15.78 17.23 -19.63
N ASP A 37 -14.62 16.70 -20.02
CA ASP A 37 -14.44 15.88 -21.23
C ASP A 37 -14.76 14.39 -21.02
N GLY A 38 -15.25 14.01 -19.83
CA GLY A 38 -15.56 12.62 -19.47
C GLY A 38 -14.35 11.79 -19.05
N THR A 39 -13.12 12.32 -19.12
CA THR A 39 -11.93 11.62 -18.66
C THR A 39 -11.74 11.74 -17.15
N LEU A 40 -11.10 10.73 -16.53
CA LEU A 40 -10.77 10.79 -15.11
C LEU A 40 -9.74 11.89 -14.82
N ASP A 41 -9.96 12.61 -13.73
CA ASP A 41 -9.00 13.58 -13.21
C ASP A 41 -7.68 12.90 -12.81
N ALA A 42 -6.55 13.57 -13.02
CA ALA A 42 -5.22 13.01 -12.79
C ALA A 42 -4.94 12.70 -11.30
N TYR A 43 -5.70 13.30 -10.38
CA TYR A 43 -5.60 13.04 -8.94
C TYR A 43 -6.53 11.92 -8.48
N SER A 44 -7.36 11.36 -9.37
CA SER A 44 -8.21 10.20 -9.06
C SER A 44 -7.36 9.00 -8.64
N GLN A 45 -7.73 8.35 -7.53
CA GLN A 45 -7.02 7.16 -7.05
C GLN A 45 -7.58 5.92 -7.73
N VAL A 46 -7.19 5.72 -8.99
CA VAL A 46 -7.62 4.58 -9.80
C VAL A 46 -6.44 3.75 -10.32
N ALA A 47 -6.71 2.49 -10.64
CA ALA A 47 -5.80 1.60 -11.35
C ALA A 47 -6.60 0.77 -12.36
N ASP A 48 -5.99 0.43 -13.50
CA ASP A 48 -6.59 -0.47 -14.48
C ASP A 48 -6.50 -1.94 -14.04
N GLU A 49 -7.16 -2.83 -14.79
CA GLU A 49 -7.19 -4.27 -14.50
C GLU A 49 -5.79 -4.90 -14.46
N ASN A 50 -4.89 -4.49 -15.36
CA ASN A 50 -3.52 -5.00 -15.42
C ASN A 50 -2.72 -4.58 -14.18
N LEU A 51 -2.88 -3.34 -13.70
CA LEU A 51 -2.28 -2.86 -12.47
C LEU A 51 -2.81 -3.62 -11.26
N PHE A 52 -4.12 -3.90 -11.20
CA PHE A 52 -4.70 -4.74 -10.15
C PHE A 52 -4.18 -6.18 -10.19
N TYR A 53 -4.02 -6.76 -11.38
CA TYR A 53 -3.41 -8.07 -11.57
C TYR A 53 -1.96 -8.10 -11.08
N ASN A 54 -1.15 -7.11 -11.44
CA ASN A 54 0.24 -6.99 -11.00
C ASN A 54 0.33 -6.81 -9.48
N LEU A 55 -0.51 -5.96 -8.90
CA LEU A 55 -0.59 -5.77 -7.45
C LEU A 55 -0.93 -7.08 -6.73
N ARG A 56 -1.92 -7.82 -7.23
CA ARG A 56 -2.31 -9.12 -6.68
C ARG A 56 -1.18 -10.13 -6.74
N THR A 57 -0.48 -10.20 -7.87
CA THR A 57 0.67 -11.09 -8.08
C THR A 57 1.81 -10.77 -7.12
N PHE A 58 2.14 -9.49 -6.98
CA PHE A 58 3.12 -9.01 -6.00
C PHE A 58 2.74 -9.41 -4.57
N ILE A 59 1.47 -9.25 -4.18
CA ILE A 59 0.98 -9.66 -2.86
C ILE A 59 1.15 -11.17 -2.65
N TYR A 60 0.76 -12.01 -3.62
CA TYR A 60 0.93 -13.47 -3.50
C TYR A 60 2.39 -13.88 -3.34
N ASN A 61 3.28 -13.30 -4.15
CA ASN A 61 4.72 -13.53 -4.03
C ASN A 61 5.25 -13.11 -2.66
N LYS A 62 4.82 -11.95 -2.16
CA LYS A 62 5.22 -11.46 -0.84
C LYS A 62 4.74 -12.37 0.30
N VAL A 63 3.49 -12.84 0.24
CA VAL A 63 2.93 -13.79 1.20
C VAL A 63 3.71 -15.10 1.18
N LYS A 64 4.04 -15.63 -0.01
CA LYS A 64 4.86 -16.84 -0.16
C LYS A 64 6.26 -16.66 0.46
N THR A 65 6.92 -15.53 0.20
CA THR A 65 8.22 -15.22 0.80
C THR A 65 8.14 -15.15 2.32
N ILE A 66 7.13 -14.46 2.87
CA ILE A 66 6.93 -14.37 4.33
C ILE A 66 6.67 -15.75 4.93
N GLY A 67 5.86 -16.58 4.28
CA GLY A 67 5.60 -17.96 4.71
C GLY A 67 6.87 -18.80 4.76
N ASN A 68 7.70 -18.74 3.72
CA ASN A 68 8.99 -19.45 3.69
C ASN A 68 9.95 -18.94 4.77
N ASP A 69 10.01 -17.64 4.99
CA ASP A 69 10.81 -17.03 6.06
C ASP A 69 10.40 -17.58 7.43
N ILE A 70 9.08 -17.65 7.71
CA ILE A 70 8.55 -18.23 8.96
C ILE A 70 8.95 -19.71 9.10
N LEU A 71 8.74 -20.51 8.05
CA LEU A 71 9.07 -21.95 8.06
C LEU A 71 10.58 -22.21 8.23
N SER A 72 11.42 -21.31 7.74
CA SER A 72 12.87 -21.38 7.92
C SER A 72 13.35 -20.98 9.32
N GLY A 73 12.45 -20.54 10.20
CA GLY A 73 12.78 -20.09 11.55
C GLY A 73 13.32 -18.65 11.62
N LYS A 74 13.01 -17.80 10.63
CA LYS A 74 13.43 -16.40 10.63
C LYS A 74 12.60 -15.58 11.63
N VAL A 75 13.11 -15.47 12.87
CA VAL A 75 12.42 -14.81 14.00
C VAL A 75 13.13 -13.55 14.53
N LYS A 76 14.13 -13.04 13.80
CA LYS A 76 14.92 -11.87 14.24
C LYS A 76 14.03 -10.62 14.38
N ALA A 77 14.10 -9.97 15.55
CA ALA A 77 13.47 -8.67 15.77
C ALA A 77 14.16 -7.59 14.91
N MET A 78 13.50 -7.18 13.83
CA MET A 78 13.99 -6.16 12.89
C MET A 78 12.86 -5.17 12.55
N PRO A 79 12.50 -4.27 13.48
CA PRO A 79 11.40 -3.33 13.28
C PRO A 79 11.72 -2.35 12.14
N TYR A 80 10.70 -2.01 11.35
CA TYR A 80 10.87 -0.97 10.34
C TYR A 80 10.96 0.41 10.97
N ASN A 81 11.62 1.33 10.27
CA ASN A 81 11.56 2.77 10.50
C ASN A 81 11.28 3.47 9.16
N LEU A 82 10.23 4.30 9.13
CA LEU A 82 9.83 5.06 7.95
C LEU A 82 9.33 6.44 8.38
N LYS A 83 10.04 7.49 7.97
CA LYS A 83 9.69 8.89 8.28
C LYS A 83 9.45 9.13 9.79
N GLY A 84 10.27 8.52 10.64
CA GLY A 84 10.17 8.63 12.10
C GLY A 84 9.09 7.76 12.74
N LYS A 85 8.24 7.09 11.95
CA LYS A 85 7.30 6.07 12.44
C LYS A 85 7.98 4.72 12.44
N ASN A 86 7.81 3.96 13.52
CA ASN A 86 8.40 2.64 13.64
C ASN A 86 7.41 1.60 14.20
N ALA A 87 7.68 0.31 13.91
CA ALA A 87 6.81 -0.78 14.35
C ALA A 87 6.71 -0.91 15.89
N CYS A 88 7.68 -0.39 16.65
CA CYS A 88 7.72 -0.55 18.09
C CYS A 88 6.74 0.36 18.84
N GLU A 89 6.16 1.38 18.20
CA GLU A 89 5.19 2.31 18.81
C GLU A 89 3.92 1.60 19.30
N TYR A 90 3.48 0.57 18.57
CA TYR A 90 2.23 -0.16 18.85
C TYR A 90 2.47 -1.63 19.24
N CYS A 91 3.73 -2.05 19.38
CA CYS A 91 4.08 -3.45 19.64
C CYS A 91 3.98 -3.79 21.14
N GLN A 92 3.11 -4.75 21.48
CA GLN A 92 2.93 -5.28 22.85
C GLN A 92 4.12 -6.11 23.37
N TYR A 93 4.97 -6.61 22.47
CA TYR A 93 6.10 -7.50 22.81
C TYR A 93 7.43 -6.76 23.03
N ASN A 94 7.37 -5.44 23.19
CA ASN A 94 8.57 -4.60 23.30
C ASN A 94 9.45 -4.92 24.52
N SER A 95 8.89 -5.53 25.57
CA SER A 95 9.61 -5.93 26.78
C SER A 95 10.37 -7.25 26.65
N ILE A 96 9.98 -8.11 25.69
CA ILE A 96 10.56 -9.46 25.54
C ILE A 96 11.41 -9.61 24.27
N CYS A 97 11.24 -8.74 23.27
CA CYS A 97 11.98 -8.85 22.01
C CYS A 97 13.46 -8.44 22.11
N GLN A 98 13.88 -7.88 23.25
CA GLN A 98 15.25 -7.42 23.55
C GLN A 98 15.82 -6.41 22.55
N PHE A 99 14.97 -5.78 21.75
CA PHE A 99 15.38 -4.78 20.78
C PHE A 99 15.73 -3.46 21.49
N ASP A 100 17.01 -3.06 21.43
CA ASP A 100 17.47 -1.81 22.03
C ASP A 100 17.11 -0.58 21.17
N LYS A 101 16.04 0.10 21.56
CA LYS A 101 15.57 1.34 20.92
C LYS A 101 16.58 2.49 20.99
N LYS A 102 17.54 2.48 21.92
CA LYS A 102 18.56 3.54 22.06
C LYS A 102 19.61 3.45 20.94
N ASN A 103 19.80 2.27 20.36
CA ASN A 103 20.75 2.01 19.29
C ASN A 103 20.13 2.32 17.90
N LYS A 104 19.79 3.59 17.68
CA LYS A 104 18.89 4.07 16.61
C LYS A 104 19.28 3.75 15.16
N ILE A 105 20.52 3.34 14.88
CA ILE A 105 21.05 3.23 13.51
C ILE A 105 21.30 1.78 13.06
N LYS A 106 21.70 0.88 13.97
CA LYS A 106 22.15 -0.48 13.60
C LYS A 106 21.08 -1.58 13.70
N GLY A 107 19.92 -1.30 14.31
CA GLY A 107 18.88 -2.29 14.54
C GLY A 107 17.63 -2.20 13.65
N TYR A 108 17.30 -1.01 13.14
CA TYR A 108 16.07 -0.80 12.35
C TYR A 108 16.27 -1.17 10.89
N ASP A 109 15.20 -1.69 10.27
CA ASP A 109 15.07 -1.72 8.82
C ASP A 109 14.58 -0.34 8.33
N ASN A 110 15.52 0.47 7.84
CA ASN A 110 15.23 1.84 7.42
C ASN A 110 14.63 1.86 6.02
N LEU A 111 13.31 2.00 5.97
CA LEU A 111 12.57 2.03 4.71
C LEU A 111 12.68 3.41 4.06
N VAL A 112 12.94 3.41 2.76
CA VAL A 112 12.93 4.62 1.94
C VAL A 112 11.49 4.98 1.59
N ASN A 113 11.15 6.26 1.74
CA ASN A 113 9.86 6.76 1.25
C ASN A 113 9.89 6.84 -0.28
N VAL A 114 9.25 5.87 -0.93
CA VAL A 114 9.13 5.80 -2.39
C VAL A 114 7.84 6.51 -2.83
N ASP A 115 7.89 7.28 -3.91
CA ASP A 115 6.68 7.87 -4.50
C ASP A 115 5.82 6.82 -5.21
N LYS A 116 4.56 7.18 -5.47
CA LYS A 116 3.56 6.27 -6.06
C LYS A 116 4.00 5.69 -7.42
N ARG A 117 4.65 6.48 -8.27
CA ARG A 117 5.07 6.04 -9.61
C ARG A 117 6.14 4.96 -9.49
N ASN A 118 7.12 5.19 -8.63
CA ASN A 118 8.19 4.23 -8.39
C ASN A 118 7.69 2.95 -7.69
N ILE A 119 6.70 3.03 -6.81
CA ILE A 119 6.04 1.83 -6.25
C ILE A 119 5.37 1.00 -7.35
N TRP A 120 4.59 1.63 -8.22
CA TRP A 120 3.95 0.92 -9.34
C TRP A 120 4.96 0.30 -10.30
N ASN A 121 6.07 0.97 -10.57
CA ASN A 121 7.15 0.41 -11.39
C ASN A 121 7.75 -0.85 -10.75
N LYS A 122 8.00 -0.85 -9.43
CA LYS A 122 8.48 -2.04 -8.71
C LYS A 122 7.48 -3.19 -8.77
N ILE A 123 6.20 -2.92 -8.51
CA ILE A 123 5.12 -3.92 -8.56
C ILE A 123 5.03 -4.55 -9.95
N LYS A 124 5.15 -3.74 -11.02
CA LYS A 124 5.17 -4.24 -12.40
C LYS A 124 6.38 -5.14 -12.64
N CYS A 125 7.59 -4.70 -12.31
CA CYS A 125 8.80 -5.49 -12.51
C CYS A 125 8.73 -6.86 -11.79
N GLU A 126 8.27 -6.88 -10.54
CA GLU A 126 8.18 -8.11 -9.74
C GLU A 126 6.98 -9.01 -10.12
N GLY A 127 5.91 -8.43 -10.69
CA GLY A 127 4.73 -9.15 -11.16
C GLY A 127 4.92 -9.90 -12.49
N THR A 128 5.96 -9.59 -13.26
CA THR A 128 6.25 -10.22 -14.56
C THR A 128 7.08 -11.50 -14.51
N ASN A 129 7.64 -11.87 -13.35
CA ASN A 129 8.41 -13.11 -13.21
C ASN A 129 7.45 -14.31 -13.19
N ARG A 130 7.11 -14.80 -14.38
CA ARG A 130 6.71 -16.19 -14.62
C ARG A 130 7.94 -17.03 -14.90
#